data_AF-A0A1I6S3V7-F1
#
_entry.id   AF-A0A1I6S3V7-F1
#
_cell.length_a   1.000
_cell.length_b   1.000
_cell.length_c   1.000
_cell.angle_alpha   90.00
_cell.angle_beta   90.00
_cell.angle_gamma   90.00
#
_symmetry.space_group_name_H-M   'P 1'
#
loop_
_entity.id
_entity.type
_entity.pdbx_description
1 polymer ?
#
loop_
_entity_poly.entity_id
_entity_poly.type
_entity_poly.pdbx_seq_one_letter_code
_entity_poly.pdbx_strand_id
1 'polypeptide(L)'
;MIEKISKYLPENSIYLVQEILEEHHILIKVVNKRTSKHGDFKRFPNGSFQITINNSLNQYQFLLTLIHEIAHFVTYKQSKRVKPHGIEWKRNFQHLMLPFVQPTIYPASVLPFLANYLKNPKASTGSDVKLTFALKQFDEISGKNFIFELNEGSVFHFNGKTYKKGITRRTRIECLETSSNRIYLFNQNAEVEI
;
A
#
# COMPACT_ATOMS: atom_id res chain seq x y z
N MET A 1 7.01 -16.50 -15.00
CA MET A 1 6.29 -15.96 -13.81
C MET A 1 5.86 -14.52 -14.03
N ILE A 2 6.77 -13.66 -14.52
CA ILE A 2 6.52 -12.25 -14.81
C ILE A 2 5.33 -12.02 -15.76
N GLU A 3 5.15 -12.86 -16.78
CA GLU A 3 4.02 -12.78 -17.73
C GLU A 3 2.65 -12.72 -17.06
N LYS A 4 2.49 -13.37 -15.90
CA LYS A 4 1.21 -13.40 -15.18
C LYS A 4 0.92 -12.09 -14.43
N ILE A 5 1.94 -11.28 -14.16
CA ILE A 5 1.84 -10.07 -13.35
C ILE A 5 2.22 -8.79 -14.09
N SER A 6 2.81 -8.87 -15.28
CA SER A 6 3.29 -7.72 -16.06
C SER A 6 2.20 -6.66 -16.30
N LYS A 7 0.96 -7.08 -16.57
CA LYS A 7 -0.18 -6.17 -16.74
C LYS A 7 -0.53 -5.32 -15.51
N TYR A 8 -0.07 -5.72 -14.33
CA TYR A 8 -0.26 -4.99 -13.07
C TYR A 8 0.96 -4.14 -12.70
N LEU A 9 1.99 -4.07 -13.54
CA LEU A 9 3.20 -3.32 -13.29
C LEU A 9 3.32 -2.14 -14.26
N PRO A 10 3.96 -1.03 -13.86
CA PRO A 10 4.41 -0.02 -14.81
C PRO A 10 5.36 -0.67 -15.82
N GLU A 11 5.18 -0.37 -17.11
CA GLU A 11 5.90 -1.03 -18.20
C GLU A 11 7.42 -1.04 -18.00
N ASN A 12 8.01 0.10 -17.68
CA ASN A 12 9.45 0.28 -17.48
C ASN A 12 10.00 -0.38 -16.20
N SER A 13 9.14 -1.00 -15.38
CA SER A 13 9.57 -1.75 -14.18
C SER A 13 9.63 -3.26 -14.39
N ILE A 14 9.04 -3.78 -15.47
CA ILE A 14 8.83 -5.22 -15.68
C ILE A 14 10.15 -5.98 -15.67
N TYR A 15 11.16 -5.48 -16.40
CA TYR A 15 12.48 -6.10 -16.49
C TYR A 15 13.17 -6.19 -15.11
N LEU A 16 13.16 -5.09 -14.34
CA LEU A 16 13.76 -5.06 -13.00
C LEU A 16 13.04 -6.00 -12.03
N VAL A 17 11.71 -6.10 -12.11
CA VAL A 17 10.96 -7.08 -11.31
C VAL A 17 11.32 -8.50 -11.75
N GLN A 18 11.45 -8.75 -13.05
CA GLN A 18 11.82 -10.08 -13.56
C GLN A 18 13.17 -10.54 -13.00
N GLU A 19 14.21 -9.69 -13.03
CA GLU A 19 15.52 -10.01 -12.48
C GLU A 19 15.44 -10.43 -11.00
N ILE A 20 14.71 -9.65 -10.18
CA ILE A 20 14.50 -9.98 -8.76
C ILE A 20 13.80 -11.33 -8.57
N LEU A 21 12.84 -11.66 -9.43
CA LEU A 21 12.09 -12.91 -9.33
C LEU A 21 12.89 -14.12 -9.83
N GLU A 22 13.79 -13.95 -10.80
CA GLU A 22 14.65 -15.02 -11.29
C GLU A 22 15.69 -15.43 -10.23
N GLU A 23 16.16 -14.47 -9.43
CA GLU A 23 17.03 -14.74 -8.28
C GLU A 23 16.32 -15.46 -7.12
N HIS A 24 14.98 -15.48 -7.11
CA HIS A 24 14.19 -15.86 -5.96
C HIS A 24 13.14 -16.92 -6.28
N HIS A 25 13.28 -18.11 -5.68
CA HIS A 25 12.32 -19.21 -5.79
C HIS A 25 11.06 -18.94 -4.96
N ILE A 26 10.26 -17.94 -5.35
CA ILE A 26 9.04 -17.50 -4.66
C ILE A 26 7.84 -17.46 -5.59
N LEU A 27 6.72 -18.07 -5.20
CA LEU A 27 5.50 -18.05 -6.00
C LEU A 27 4.75 -16.73 -5.85
N ILE A 28 4.45 -16.05 -6.95
CA ILE A 28 3.55 -14.88 -6.92
C ILE A 28 2.15 -15.27 -7.36
N LYS A 29 1.15 -14.87 -6.57
CA LYS A 29 -0.27 -15.05 -6.88
C LYS A 29 -1.03 -13.73 -6.75
N VAL A 30 -1.66 -13.31 -7.85
CA VAL A 30 -2.64 -12.22 -7.82
C VAL A 30 -3.97 -12.77 -7.32
N VAL A 31 -4.57 -12.11 -6.33
CA VAL A 31 -5.80 -12.55 -5.66
C VAL A 31 -6.87 -11.45 -5.67
N ASN A 32 -8.12 -11.82 -5.42
CA ASN A 32 -9.20 -10.86 -5.27
C ASN A 32 -8.96 -9.89 -4.09
N LYS A 33 -9.55 -8.70 -4.17
CA LYS A 33 -9.45 -7.65 -3.15
C LYS A 33 -9.80 -8.18 -1.76
N ARG A 34 -8.85 -8.00 -0.83
CA ARG A 34 -9.04 -8.15 0.61
C ARG A 34 -9.06 -6.77 1.25
N THR A 35 -9.89 -6.57 2.26
CA THR A 35 -10.00 -5.29 2.99
C THR A 35 -8.88 -5.10 4.01
N SER A 36 -8.34 -6.19 4.57
CA SER A 36 -7.37 -6.14 5.67
C SER A 36 -5.91 -5.97 5.24
N LYS A 37 -5.56 -6.30 3.99
CA LYS A 37 -4.19 -6.22 3.47
C LYS A 37 -4.16 -6.10 1.95
N HIS A 38 -3.14 -5.40 1.44
CA HIS A 38 -2.88 -5.25 0.00
C HIS A 38 -1.99 -6.37 -0.55
N GLY A 39 -1.03 -6.82 0.27
CA GLY A 39 -0.11 -7.90 -0.02
C GLY A 39 0.06 -8.84 1.18
N ASP A 40 0.67 -10.00 0.96
CA ASP A 40 1.07 -10.91 2.04
C ASP A 40 2.18 -11.85 1.57
N PHE A 41 3.31 -11.84 2.26
CA PHE A 41 4.34 -12.88 2.20
C PHE A 41 4.03 -14.04 3.17
N LYS A 42 4.05 -15.27 2.67
CA LYS A 42 3.82 -16.49 3.44
C LYS A 42 4.90 -17.55 3.18
N ARG A 43 5.35 -18.18 4.26
CA ARG A 43 6.16 -19.39 4.26
C ARG A 43 5.29 -20.60 4.59
N PHE A 44 5.44 -21.68 3.83
CA PHE A 44 4.73 -22.94 4.08
C PHE A 44 5.60 -23.96 4.80
N PRO A 45 5.01 -24.96 5.49
CA PRO A 45 5.74 -26.01 6.19
C PRO A 45 6.67 -26.85 5.29
N ASN A 46 6.31 -27.01 4.01
CA ASN A 46 7.13 -27.71 3.01
C ASN A 46 8.35 -26.88 2.53
N GLY A 47 8.60 -25.71 3.10
CA GLY A 47 9.71 -24.83 2.73
C GLY A 47 9.44 -23.92 1.53
N SER A 48 8.28 -24.02 0.87
CA SER A 48 7.94 -23.12 -0.24
C SER A 48 7.50 -21.74 0.25
N PHE A 49 7.74 -20.73 -0.60
CA PHE A 49 7.40 -19.33 -0.33
C PHE A 49 6.34 -18.83 -1.31
N GLN A 50 5.46 -17.95 -0.84
CA GLN A 50 4.45 -17.31 -1.66
C GLN A 50 4.27 -15.84 -1.28
N ILE A 51 4.06 -15.01 -2.30
CA ILE A 51 3.55 -13.65 -2.18
C ILE A 51 2.16 -13.61 -2.82
N THR A 52 1.20 -13.00 -2.11
CA THR A 52 -0.10 -12.65 -2.68
C THR A 52 -0.25 -11.15 -2.78
N ILE A 53 -0.82 -10.65 -3.88
CA ILE A 53 -1.12 -9.22 -4.06
C ILE A 53 -2.56 -9.09 -4.58
N ASN A 54 -3.31 -8.09 -4.07
CA ASN A 54 -4.67 -7.84 -4.53
C ASN A 54 -4.68 -7.31 -5.97
N ASN A 55 -5.61 -7.81 -6.80
CA ASN A 55 -5.80 -7.39 -8.20
C ASN A 55 -6.39 -5.98 -8.36
N SER A 56 -6.92 -5.39 -7.29
CA SER A 56 -7.61 -4.11 -7.30
C SER A 56 -6.69 -2.90 -7.11
N LEU A 57 -5.37 -3.09 -7.16
CA LEU A 57 -4.41 -2.00 -7.00
C LEU A 57 -4.06 -1.44 -8.38
N ASN A 58 -3.93 -0.12 -8.47
CA ASN A 58 -3.29 0.49 -9.64
C ASN A 58 -1.83 0.02 -9.75
N GLN A 59 -1.22 0.18 -10.93
CA GLN A 59 0.08 -0.39 -11.24
C GLN A 59 1.20 0.08 -10.30
N TYR A 60 1.18 1.36 -9.89
CA TYR A 60 2.17 1.93 -8.99
C TYR A 60 2.05 1.38 -7.57
N GLN A 61 0.83 1.31 -7.04
CA GLN A 61 0.59 0.71 -5.72
C GLN A 61 0.88 -0.79 -5.74
N PHE A 62 0.60 -1.49 -6.85
CA PHE A 62 0.92 -2.91 -7.02
C PHE A 62 2.44 -3.14 -6.94
N LEU A 63 3.23 -2.39 -7.71
CA LEU A 63 4.70 -2.47 -7.68
C LEU A 63 5.24 -2.22 -6.27
N LEU A 64 4.83 -1.14 -5.62
CA LEU A 64 5.27 -0.82 -4.25
C LEU A 64 4.94 -1.94 -3.26
N THR A 65 3.73 -2.49 -3.35
CA THR A 65 3.28 -3.59 -2.49
C THR A 65 4.06 -4.87 -2.78
N LEU A 66 4.34 -5.17 -4.05
CA LEU A 66 5.13 -6.34 -4.43
C LEU A 66 6.54 -6.28 -3.82
N ILE A 67 7.25 -5.16 -4.00
CA ILE A 67 8.60 -5.00 -3.45
C ILE A 67 8.59 -5.04 -1.91
N HIS A 68 7.52 -4.54 -1.26
CA HIS A 68 7.34 -4.65 0.20
C HIS A 68 7.33 -6.12 0.66
N GLU A 69 6.56 -6.96 -0.01
CA GLU A 69 6.48 -8.39 0.32
C GLU A 69 7.77 -9.14 -0.07
N ILE A 70 8.44 -8.76 -1.16
CA ILE A 70 9.77 -9.30 -1.50
C ILE A 70 10.79 -8.95 -0.43
N ALA A 71 10.76 -7.74 0.12
CA ALA A 71 11.63 -7.35 1.22
C ALA A 71 11.43 -8.22 2.46
N HIS A 72 10.19 -8.63 2.77
CA HIS A 72 9.94 -9.62 3.82
C HIS A 72 10.62 -10.97 3.53
N PHE A 73 10.52 -11.46 2.29
CA PHE A 73 11.19 -12.68 1.86
C PHE A 73 12.72 -12.57 1.99
N VAL A 74 13.32 -11.52 1.43
CA VAL A 74 14.78 -11.31 1.45
C VAL A 74 15.30 -11.21 2.88
N THR A 75 14.63 -10.43 3.74
CA THR A 75 14.99 -10.33 5.16
C THR A 75 14.89 -11.67 5.87
N TYR A 76 13.84 -12.46 5.60
CA TYR A 76 13.71 -13.81 6.18
C TYR A 76 14.87 -14.73 5.74
N LYS A 77 15.30 -14.66 4.48
CA LYS A 77 16.41 -15.46 3.96
C LYS A 77 17.76 -15.05 4.56
N GLN A 78 17.97 -13.76 4.83
CA GLN A 78 19.20 -13.23 5.40
C GLN A 78 19.26 -13.34 6.93
N SER A 79 18.12 -13.33 7.62
CA SER A 79 18.08 -13.24 9.08
C SER A 79 16.92 -14.05 9.66
N LYS A 80 17.23 -15.03 10.52
CA LYS A 80 16.25 -16.01 11.04
C LYS A 80 15.25 -15.41 12.05
N ARG A 81 15.67 -14.42 12.85
CA ARG A 81 14.84 -13.77 13.88
C ARG A 81 15.04 -12.27 13.84
N VAL A 82 14.08 -11.56 13.26
CA VAL A 82 14.06 -10.10 13.20
C VAL A 82 12.68 -9.58 13.58
N LYS A 83 12.60 -8.32 14.01
CA LYS A 83 11.31 -7.66 14.19
C LYS A 83 10.67 -7.41 12.81
N PRO A 84 9.37 -7.67 12.64
CA PRO A 84 8.65 -7.23 11.45
C PRO A 84 8.86 -5.74 11.22
N HIS A 85 9.23 -5.36 10.00
CA HIS A 85 9.51 -3.98 9.62
C HIS A 85 10.59 -3.30 10.49
N GLY A 86 11.50 -4.11 11.07
CA GLY A 86 12.70 -3.67 11.79
C GLY A 86 13.77 -3.11 10.87
N ILE A 87 14.95 -2.80 11.42
CA ILE A 87 16.03 -2.14 10.67
C ILE A 87 16.49 -2.97 9.46
N GLU A 88 16.53 -4.29 9.60
CA GLU A 88 16.92 -5.23 8.56
C GLU A 88 15.93 -5.21 7.39
N TRP A 89 14.62 -5.23 7.70
CA TRP A 89 13.58 -5.12 6.69
C TRP A 89 13.60 -3.75 6.01
N LYS A 90 13.74 -2.66 6.78
CA LYS A 90 13.78 -1.31 6.22
C LYS A 90 14.95 -1.14 5.25
N ARG A 91 16.14 -1.62 5.63
CA ARG A 91 17.33 -1.58 4.77
C ARG A 91 17.13 -2.37 3.49
N ASN A 92 16.61 -3.59 3.58
CA ASN A 92 16.35 -4.41 2.39
C ASN A 92 15.29 -3.79 1.48
N PHE A 93 14.20 -3.29 2.06
CA PHE A 93 13.15 -2.62 1.30
C PHE A 93 13.66 -1.34 0.60
N GLN A 94 14.46 -0.53 1.29
CA GLN A 94 15.10 0.65 0.70
C GLN A 94 16.01 0.27 -0.48
N HIS A 95 16.85 -0.75 -0.31
CA HIS A 95 17.76 -1.19 -1.35
C HIS A 95 17.02 -1.76 -2.57
N LEU A 96 16.05 -2.64 -2.35
CA LEU A 96 15.23 -3.22 -3.41
C LEU A 96 14.41 -2.17 -4.17
N MET A 97 13.95 -1.11 -3.49
CA MET A 97 13.19 -0.05 -4.13
C MET A 97 14.04 0.91 -4.97
N LEU A 98 15.34 1.01 -4.72
CA LEU A 98 16.21 2.04 -5.31
C LEU A 98 16.14 2.11 -6.85
N PRO A 99 16.20 0.98 -7.59
CA PRO A 99 16.09 1.01 -9.06
C PRO A 99 14.73 1.50 -9.58
N PHE A 100 13.68 1.43 -8.76
CA PHE A 100 12.33 1.81 -9.15
C PHE A 100 12.03 3.29 -8.91
N VAL A 101 12.81 4.01 -8.09
CA VAL A 101 12.57 5.43 -7.76
C VAL A 101 13.11 6.33 -8.87
N GLN A 102 12.47 6.29 -10.04
CA GLN A 102 12.84 7.07 -11.21
C GLN A 102 11.62 7.53 -12.03
N PRO A 103 11.72 8.63 -12.79
CA PRO A 103 10.59 9.24 -13.50
C PRO A 103 10.03 8.41 -14.65
N THR A 104 10.79 7.44 -15.17
CA THR A 104 10.31 6.50 -16.18
C THR A 104 9.41 5.41 -15.59
N ILE A 105 9.44 5.19 -14.27
CA ILE A 105 8.64 4.15 -13.58
C ILE A 105 7.54 4.76 -12.73
N TYR A 106 7.85 5.73 -11.87
CA TYR A 106 6.84 6.44 -11.08
C TYR A 106 6.59 7.85 -11.63
N PRO A 107 5.32 8.30 -11.68
CA PRO A 107 4.99 9.66 -12.08
C PRO A 107 5.68 10.71 -11.21
N ALA A 108 6.02 11.86 -11.80
CA ALA A 108 6.64 12.98 -11.09
C ALA A 108 5.82 13.46 -9.88
N SER A 109 4.49 13.31 -9.93
CA SER A 109 3.58 13.64 -8.82
C SER A 109 3.66 12.67 -7.64
N VAL A 110 4.21 11.45 -7.82
CA VAL A 110 4.34 10.43 -6.77
C VAL A 110 5.76 10.41 -6.18
N LEU A 111 6.78 10.64 -7.02
CA LEU A 111 8.19 10.48 -6.68
C LEU A 111 8.63 11.20 -5.38
N PRO A 112 8.30 12.48 -5.13
CA PRO A 112 8.72 13.16 -3.91
C PRO A 112 8.18 12.49 -2.64
N PHE A 113 6.93 12.03 -2.69
CA PHE A 113 6.28 11.36 -1.56
C PHE A 113 6.84 9.94 -1.36
N LEU A 114 7.12 9.22 -2.45
CA LEU A 114 7.74 7.90 -2.40
C LEU A 114 9.16 7.98 -1.82
N ALA A 115 9.99 8.90 -2.33
CA ALA A 115 11.34 9.11 -1.83
C ALA A 115 11.35 9.48 -0.34
N ASN A 116 10.42 10.32 0.10
CA ASN A 116 10.29 10.65 1.52
C ASN A 116 9.84 9.45 2.37
N TYR A 117 8.86 8.67 1.91
CA TYR A 117 8.40 7.47 2.60
C TYR A 117 9.54 6.45 2.79
N LEU A 118 10.37 6.26 1.77
CA LEU A 118 11.49 5.32 1.81
C LEU A 118 12.58 5.71 2.80
N LYS A 119 12.66 6.96 3.28
CA LYS A 119 13.60 7.33 4.37
C LYS A 119 13.30 6.57 5.66
N ASN A 120 12.02 6.31 5.95
CA ASN A 120 11.60 5.55 7.12
C ASN A 120 10.28 4.79 6.81
N PRO A 121 10.36 3.69 6.05
CA PRO A 121 9.18 3.01 5.55
C PRO A 121 8.41 2.36 6.69
N LYS A 122 7.08 2.47 6.62
CA LYS A 122 6.14 1.96 7.63
C LYS A 122 5.65 0.57 7.26
N ALA A 123 5.14 -0.17 8.25
CA ALA A 123 4.55 -1.49 8.06
C ALA A 123 3.40 -1.54 7.05
N SER A 124 2.71 -0.42 6.82
CA SER A 124 1.70 -0.27 5.78
C SER A 124 1.85 1.07 5.10
N THR A 125 1.89 1.08 3.77
CA THR A 125 1.89 2.30 2.94
C THR A 125 0.67 3.18 3.27
N GLY A 126 -0.48 2.59 3.58
CA GLY A 126 -1.72 3.28 3.96
C GLY A 126 -1.60 4.16 5.23
N SER A 127 -0.52 3.99 6.00
CA SER A 127 -0.21 4.85 7.15
C SER A 127 0.51 6.15 6.77
N ASP A 128 0.96 6.29 5.52
CA ASP A 128 1.49 7.54 4.96
C ASP A 128 0.40 8.24 4.15
N VAL A 129 -0.19 9.27 4.74
CA VAL A 129 -1.34 9.99 4.17
C VAL A 129 -0.98 10.58 2.80
N LYS A 130 0.19 11.22 2.67
CA LYS A 130 0.56 11.93 1.43
C LYS A 130 0.88 10.95 0.30
N LEU A 131 1.68 9.91 0.57
CA LEU A 131 1.99 8.91 -0.46
C LEU A 131 0.74 8.14 -0.89
N THR A 132 -0.11 7.76 0.07
CA THR A 132 -1.36 7.05 -0.23
C THR A 132 -2.28 7.91 -1.10
N PHE A 133 -2.42 9.20 -0.79
CA PHE A 133 -3.23 10.10 -1.61
C PHE A 133 -2.66 10.25 -3.03
N ALA A 134 -1.35 10.44 -3.17
CA ALA A 134 -0.69 10.56 -4.47
C ALA A 134 -0.85 9.31 -5.33
N LEU A 135 -0.71 8.11 -4.74
CA LEU A 135 -0.91 6.84 -5.45
C LEU A 135 -2.38 6.61 -5.84
N LYS A 136 -3.32 7.09 -5.03
CA LYS A 136 -4.76 6.96 -5.31
C LYS A 136 -5.25 7.78 -6.49
N GLN A 137 -4.52 8.81 -6.91
CA GLN A 137 -4.85 9.58 -8.12
C GLN A 137 -4.80 8.75 -9.41
N PHE A 138 -4.27 7.53 -9.33
CA PHE A 138 -4.16 6.58 -10.42
C PHE A 138 -5.13 5.39 -10.28
N ASP A 139 -6.02 5.42 -9.29
CA ASP A 139 -7.16 4.49 -9.21
C ASP A 139 -8.23 4.90 -10.25
N GLU A 140 -9.10 3.97 -10.64
CA GLU A 140 -10.29 4.30 -11.44
C GLU A 140 -11.20 5.26 -10.65
N ILE A 141 -11.82 6.21 -11.36
CA ILE A 141 -12.67 7.25 -10.75
C ILE A 141 -13.83 6.57 -9.99
N SER A 142 -13.79 6.65 -8.65
CA SER A 142 -14.77 5.99 -7.78
C SER A 142 -16.04 6.81 -7.55
N GLY A 143 -16.03 8.10 -7.89
CA GLY A 143 -17.11 9.05 -7.58
C GLY A 143 -17.22 9.41 -6.09
N LYS A 144 -16.25 9.00 -5.26
CA LYS A 144 -16.21 9.27 -3.82
C LYS A 144 -15.29 10.44 -3.50
N ASN A 145 -15.53 11.08 -2.35
CA ASN A 145 -14.70 12.18 -1.86
C ASN A 145 -13.76 11.68 -0.77
N PHE A 146 -12.57 12.28 -0.64
CA PHE A 146 -11.74 11.99 0.53
C PHE A 146 -12.27 12.74 1.75
N ILE A 147 -12.34 12.06 2.90
CA ILE A 147 -12.85 12.67 4.12
C ILE A 147 -12.05 13.91 4.55
N PHE A 148 -10.74 13.99 4.24
CA PHE A 148 -9.94 15.17 4.56
C PHE A 148 -10.40 16.42 3.78
N GLU A 149 -11.03 16.26 2.61
CA GLU A 149 -11.52 17.36 1.75
C GLU A 149 -12.83 17.96 2.28
N LEU A 150 -13.59 17.22 3.09
CA LEU A 150 -14.84 17.71 3.67
C LEU A 150 -14.58 18.80 4.73
N ASN A 151 -15.53 19.70 4.96
CA ASN A 151 -15.43 20.65 6.06
C ASN A 151 -15.74 19.97 7.41
N GLU A 152 -15.22 20.52 8.51
CA GLU A 152 -15.64 20.08 9.85
C GLU A 152 -17.15 20.29 10.02
N GLY A 153 -17.84 19.31 10.59
CA GLY A 153 -19.29 19.30 10.72
C GLY A 153 -20.06 18.76 9.51
N SER A 154 -19.40 18.51 8.37
CA SER A 154 -20.03 17.85 7.22
C SER A 154 -20.57 16.46 7.60
N VAL A 155 -21.74 16.13 7.08
CA VAL A 155 -22.37 14.80 7.19
C VAL A 155 -21.99 13.99 5.95
N PHE A 156 -21.66 12.71 6.15
CA PHE A 156 -21.28 11.81 5.08
C PHE A 156 -21.71 10.37 5.39
N HIS A 157 -21.77 9.54 4.35
CA HIS A 157 -22.10 8.13 4.39
C HIS A 157 -20.84 7.28 4.20
N PHE A 158 -20.71 6.25 5.04
CA PHE A 158 -19.62 5.28 4.95
C PHE A 158 -20.09 3.91 5.42
N ASN A 159 -19.90 2.87 4.58
CA ASN A 159 -20.30 1.48 4.88
C ASN A 159 -21.74 1.35 5.43
N GLY A 160 -22.70 2.05 4.80
CA GLY A 160 -24.12 1.99 5.17
C GLY A 160 -24.52 2.73 6.45
N LYS A 161 -23.60 3.53 7.02
CA LYS A 161 -23.84 4.35 8.21
C LYS A 161 -23.59 5.82 7.92
N THR A 162 -24.27 6.69 8.64
CA THR A 162 -24.12 8.15 8.54
C THR A 162 -23.24 8.67 9.67
N TYR A 163 -22.30 9.53 9.30
CA TYR A 163 -21.32 10.12 10.20
C TYR A 163 -21.27 11.63 10.04
N LYS A 164 -20.85 12.32 11.10
CA LYS A 164 -20.49 13.74 11.08
C LYS A 164 -19.00 13.90 11.32
N LYS A 165 -18.31 14.59 10.41
CA LYS A 165 -16.87 14.89 10.52
C LYS A 165 -16.62 15.83 11.71
N GLY A 166 -15.64 15.48 12.53
CA GLY A 166 -15.12 16.29 13.63
C GLY A 166 -13.64 16.60 13.44
N ILE A 167 -12.92 16.68 14.56
CA ILE A 167 -11.54 17.17 14.62
C ILE A 167 -10.57 16.19 13.95
N THR A 168 -9.62 16.74 13.20
CA THR A 168 -8.51 15.98 12.61
C THR A 168 -7.36 15.84 13.60
N ARG A 169 -6.90 14.59 13.83
CA ARG A 169 -5.77 14.24 14.70
C ARG A 169 -4.66 13.52 13.95
N ARG A 170 -3.51 14.18 13.73
CA ARG A 170 -2.31 13.62 13.07
C ARG A 170 -2.61 12.97 11.70
N THR A 171 -3.01 11.70 11.68
CA THR A 171 -3.37 10.91 10.47
C THR A 171 -4.83 10.40 10.48
N ARG A 172 -5.58 10.72 11.52
CA ARG A 172 -6.97 10.27 11.73
C ARG A 172 -7.93 11.45 11.85
N ILE A 173 -9.21 11.19 11.65
CA ILE A 173 -10.30 12.16 11.81
C ILE A 173 -11.34 11.56 12.74
N GLU A 174 -11.73 12.30 13.78
CA GLU A 174 -12.85 11.92 14.65
C GLU A 174 -14.16 12.11 13.90
N CYS A 175 -14.99 11.08 13.88
CA CYS A 175 -16.28 11.12 13.20
C CYS A 175 -17.36 10.53 14.12
N LEU A 176 -18.42 11.29 14.35
CA LEU A 176 -19.55 10.87 15.17
C LEU A 176 -20.53 10.06 14.32
N GLU A 177 -20.80 8.80 14.68
CA GLU A 177 -21.92 8.04 14.08
C GLU A 177 -23.24 8.59 14.62
N THR A 178 -24.11 9.06 13.73
CA THR A 178 -25.32 9.82 14.12
C THR A 178 -26.38 8.96 14.83
N SER A 179 -26.42 7.65 14.56
CA SER A 179 -27.40 6.72 15.16
C SER A 179 -27.02 6.30 16.59
N SER A 180 -25.72 6.16 16.88
CA SER A 180 -25.21 5.61 18.13
C SER A 180 -24.54 6.64 19.04
N ASN A 181 -24.30 7.85 18.53
CA ASN A 181 -23.48 8.91 19.15
C ASN A 181 -22.06 8.46 19.55
N ARG A 182 -21.53 7.39 18.94
CA ARG A 182 -20.17 6.93 19.17
C ARG A 182 -19.18 7.62 18.23
N ILE A 183 -18.01 7.94 18.75
CA ILE A 183 -16.90 8.51 17.97
C ILE A 183 -16.04 7.39 17.39
N TYR A 184 -15.74 7.51 16.09
CA TYR A 184 -14.88 6.61 15.34
C TYR A 184 -13.70 7.38 14.75
N LEU A 185 -12.55 6.71 14.59
CA LEU A 185 -11.35 7.29 14.00
C LEU A 185 -11.16 6.83 12.56
N PHE A 186 -11.42 7.72 11.62
CA PHE A 186 -11.26 7.49 10.19
C PHE A 186 -9.80 7.77 9.77
N ASN A 187 -9.27 7.02 8.79
CA ASN A 187 -8.05 7.46 8.10
C ASN A 187 -8.36 8.72 7.31
N GLN A 188 -7.47 9.72 7.26
CA GLN A 188 -7.67 10.93 6.45
C GLN A 188 -7.97 10.62 4.98
N ASN A 189 -7.42 9.54 4.43
CA ASN A 189 -7.66 9.11 3.07
C ASN A 189 -8.85 8.14 2.92
N ALA A 190 -9.73 8.06 3.91
CA ALA A 190 -10.97 7.31 3.75
C ALA A 190 -11.84 7.98 2.68
N GLU A 191 -12.28 7.19 1.69
CA GLU A 191 -13.25 7.62 0.70
C GLU A 191 -14.67 7.50 1.28
N VAL A 192 -15.45 8.56 1.14
CA VAL A 192 -16.80 8.70 1.71
C VAL A 192 -17.77 9.23 0.65
N GLU A 193 -19.04 8.93 0.84
CA GLU A 193 -20.14 9.45 0.00
C GLU A 193 -20.79 10.62 0.75
N ILE A 194 -21.11 11.72 0.05
CA ILE A 194 -21.81 12.86 0.67
C ILE A 194 -23.31 12.64 0.48
#